data_AF-A0A3D5H5F4-F1
#
_entry.id   AF-A0A3D5H5F4-F1
#
_cell.length_a   1.000
_cell.length_b   1.000
_cell.length_c   1.000
_cell.angle_alpha   90.00
_cell.angle_beta   90.00
_cell.angle_gamma   90.00
#
_symmetry.space_group_name_H-M   'P 1'
#
loop_
_entity.id
_entity.type
_entity.pdbx_description
1 polymer ?
#
loop_
_entity_poly.entity_id
_entity_poly.type
_entity_poly.pdbx_seq_one_letter_code
_entity_poly.pdbx_strand_id
1 'polypeptide(L)'
;MKRLIVLSLLTVIPSFLFSQSNVDKLVEELDFLSSGSINNWKYSTDLSVDPTKPGFDDSQWKNLKLDERIFPDSCWIRKEIILPERILGKTISGRMKFLVSVDDYGYMWIDGVSKGYFPWDGEFILADSVKPGQKVTVAIKAINTGGPLRLIRAQIQTEGSAELRQLIEDFSLSIRVGQKLLSLDTYQTNARVKVDPKIDKSVMDSWEKKGINELLQSVVTKVDVDALKNGRIDRFTASLDSVRTLLKPVSRFAKRFTLYFDSNAHIDAAWLWREKETIEVCKNTFASVFNMMDQRPDFTYTQSAAAYYEWMEKLYPDIFKKIQQRVKDGRWEVIGGMWVEPDCNIPGGESWARHLLYAKRYFKQKLGANVKIGWNPDSFGYNWNMPMFYSQAGIDAFITQKIGWNDTNVFPHRLFWWESPDGSRILSYFPFDYVNEITDPYRLVDWSRQFEANTGLTKMMILFGVGDHGGGPSLEMLGRIDRLKDLDIYPMIEHGTTAAYLAWLKDQGLSDIPVWNDELYLEYHQGTYTTQAKMKKFNRTSEVLLTNAEKFSSIAATLGTSYRQEEFADGWKKLLFNQFHDILPGSSIREVYIDAAESH
;
A
#
# COMPACT_ATOMS: atom_id res chain seq x y z
N MET A 1 -11.33 -39.07 52.16
CA MET A 1 -12.67 -38.85 51.58
C MET A 1 -12.52 -37.92 50.38
N LYS A 2 -12.69 -38.47 49.18
CA LYS A 2 -12.65 -37.74 47.90
C LYS A 2 -13.90 -36.85 47.80
N ARG A 3 -13.74 -35.56 47.49
CA ARG A 3 -14.84 -34.72 47.00
C ARG A 3 -14.62 -34.45 45.51
N LEU A 4 -15.53 -34.99 44.71
CA LEU A 4 -15.67 -34.80 43.27
C LEU A 4 -15.83 -33.31 42.95
N ILE A 5 -14.99 -32.80 42.05
CA ILE A 5 -15.26 -31.59 41.28
C ILE A 5 -16.01 -32.04 40.02
N VAL A 6 -17.28 -31.66 39.91
CA VAL A 6 -18.07 -31.82 38.70
C VAL A 6 -17.66 -30.68 37.76
N LEU A 7 -16.88 -31.02 36.73
CA LEU A 7 -16.61 -30.15 35.60
C LEU A 7 -17.86 -30.15 34.71
N SER A 8 -18.68 -29.11 34.77
CA SER A 8 -19.71 -28.86 33.77
C SER A 8 -19.03 -28.37 32.49
N LEU A 9 -18.93 -29.26 31.50
CA LEU A 9 -18.64 -28.89 30.11
C LEU A 9 -19.75 -27.94 29.64
N LEU A 10 -19.44 -26.64 29.59
CA LEU A 10 -20.13 -25.72 28.70
C LEU A 10 -19.66 -26.04 27.29
N THR A 11 -20.48 -26.81 26.59
CA THR A 11 -20.44 -26.94 25.14
C THR A 11 -20.60 -25.56 24.52
N VAL A 12 -19.48 -25.01 24.05
CA VAL A 12 -19.45 -23.87 23.14
C VAL A 12 -20.20 -24.31 21.88
N ILE A 13 -21.40 -23.77 21.70
CA ILE A 13 -22.18 -23.89 20.46
C ILE A 13 -21.37 -23.16 19.37
N PRO A 14 -20.96 -23.83 18.29
CA PRO A 14 -20.27 -23.16 17.21
C PRO A 14 -21.26 -22.44 16.28
N SER A 15 -20.87 -21.23 15.88
CA SER A 15 -21.14 -20.64 14.57
C SER A 15 -22.59 -20.27 14.25
N PHE A 16 -22.91 -18.97 14.36
CA PHE A 16 -23.88 -18.36 13.46
C PHE A 16 -23.39 -18.57 12.02
N LEU A 17 -24.01 -19.50 11.30
CA LEU A 17 -23.99 -19.54 9.84
C LEU A 17 -24.69 -18.28 9.36
N PHE A 18 -23.95 -17.18 9.16
CA PHE A 18 -24.45 -16.08 8.36
C PHE A 18 -24.75 -16.65 6.97
N SER A 19 -26.01 -16.61 6.54
CA SER A 19 -26.33 -17.00 5.17
C SER A 19 -25.60 -16.04 4.24
N GLN A 20 -24.73 -16.59 3.38
CA GLN A 20 -23.99 -15.82 2.38
C GLN A 20 -24.97 -14.97 1.55
N SER A 21 -24.61 -13.69 1.33
CA SER A 21 -25.45 -12.74 0.60
C SER A 21 -25.61 -13.16 -0.87
N ASN A 22 -26.60 -12.59 -1.57
CA ASN A 22 -26.80 -12.91 -2.99
C ASN A 22 -25.66 -12.37 -3.85
N VAL A 23 -25.08 -11.23 -3.46
CA VAL A 23 -23.87 -10.69 -4.10
C VAL A 23 -22.72 -11.67 -3.92
N ASP A 24 -22.44 -12.12 -2.68
CA ASP A 24 -21.32 -13.04 -2.42
C ASP A 24 -21.47 -14.35 -3.19
N LYS A 25 -22.67 -14.92 -3.25
CA LYS A 25 -22.96 -16.13 -4.03
C LYS A 25 -22.71 -15.93 -5.52
N LEU A 26 -23.24 -14.83 -6.08
CA LEU A 26 -23.07 -14.52 -7.50
C LEU A 26 -21.60 -14.29 -7.85
N VAL A 27 -20.89 -13.52 -7.02
CA VAL A 27 -19.47 -13.22 -7.27
C VAL A 27 -18.64 -14.48 -7.15
N GLU A 28 -18.86 -15.33 -6.14
CA GLU A 28 -18.15 -16.62 -6.05
C GLU A 28 -18.38 -17.47 -7.31
N GLU A 29 -19.61 -17.51 -7.81
CA GLU A 29 -19.95 -18.27 -9.01
C GLU A 29 -19.34 -17.66 -10.29
N LEU A 30 -19.40 -16.34 -10.44
CA LEU A 30 -18.80 -15.62 -11.57
C LEU A 30 -17.27 -15.71 -11.56
N ASP A 31 -16.63 -15.55 -10.40
CA ASP A 31 -15.19 -15.69 -10.21
C ASP A 31 -14.75 -17.13 -10.47
N PHE A 32 -15.53 -18.12 -10.04
CA PHE A 32 -15.28 -19.52 -10.38
C PHE A 32 -15.31 -19.74 -11.91
N LEU A 33 -16.32 -19.20 -12.59
CA LEU A 33 -16.48 -19.33 -14.04
C LEU A 33 -15.44 -18.54 -14.85
N SER A 34 -15.03 -17.37 -14.35
CA SER A 34 -14.12 -16.44 -15.04
C SER A 34 -12.65 -16.71 -14.78
N SER A 35 -12.31 -17.15 -13.57
CA SER A 35 -10.94 -17.41 -13.19
C SER A 35 -10.34 -18.57 -14.00
N GLY A 36 -11.17 -19.50 -14.47
CA GLY A 36 -10.68 -20.76 -15.02
C GLY A 36 -9.80 -21.50 -13.99
N SER A 37 -10.05 -21.26 -12.69
CA SER A 37 -9.21 -21.77 -11.61
C SER A 37 -9.30 -23.27 -11.56
N ILE A 38 -8.13 -23.88 -11.55
CA ILE A 38 -7.99 -25.30 -11.37
C ILE A 38 -7.75 -25.54 -9.89
N ASN A 39 -8.68 -26.23 -9.23
CA ASN A 39 -8.59 -26.59 -7.81
C ASN A 39 -8.07 -28.03 -7.64
N ASN A 40 -7.97 -28.53 -6.41
CA ASN A 40 -7.60 -29.92 -6.08
C ASN A 40 -6.22 -30.29 -6.64
N TRP A 41 -5.19 -29.55 -6.22
CA TRP A 41 -3.80 -29.86 -6.52
C TRP A 41 -3.27 -30.89 -5.55
N LYS A 42 -2.13 -31.50 -5.89
CA LYS A 42 -1.41 -32.38 -4.98
C LYS A 42 0.03 -31.90 -4.83
N TYR A 43 0.62 -32.15 -3.67
CA TYR A 43 2.02 -31.82 -3.42
C TYR A 43 2.78 -32.93 -2.68
N SER A 44 4.10 -32.95 -2.90
CA SER A 44 5.05 -33.81 -2.19
C SER A 44 6.33 -33.05 -1.88
N THR A 45 6.85 -33.24 -0.67
CA THR A 45 8.16 -32.72 -0.26
C THR A 45 9.32 -33.63 -0.67
N ASP A 46 9.03 -34.81 -1.24
CA ASP A 46 10.05 -35.68 -1.81
C ASP A 46 10.49 -35.14 -3.17
N LEU A 47 11.66 -34.49 -3.19
CA LEU A 47 12.24 -33.93 -4.41
C LEU A 47 13.08 -34.93 -5.21
N SER A 48 13.22 -36.18 -4.74
CA SER A 48 14.04 -37.21 -5.41
C SER A 48 13.33 -37.86 -6.60
N VAL A 49 12.01 -37.71 -6.69
CA VAL A 49 11.19 -38.21 -7.79
C VAL A 49 11.16 -37.22 -8.97
N ASP A 50 10.89 -37.74 -10.17
CA ASP A 50 10.57 -36.95 -11.36
C ASP A 50 9.07 -37.04 -11.68
N PRO A 51 8.25 -36.12 -11.15
CA PRO A 51 6.81 -36.12 -11.33
C PRO A 51 6.40 -35.33 -12.57
N THR A 52 7.29 -35.07 -13.53
CA THR A 52 6.99 -34.12 -14.64
C THR A 52 6.19 -34.76 -15.78
N LYS A 53 6.27 -36.09 -15.94
CA LYS A 53 5.68 -36.80 -17.10
C LYS A 53 4.20 -37.16 -16.89
N PRO A 54 3.42 -37.31 -17.98
CA PRO A 54 2.08 -37.91 -17.91
C PRO A 54 2.11 -39.32 -17.32
N GLY A 55 1.07 -39.71 -16.58
CA GLY A 55 0.95 -41.04 -15.99
C GLY A 55 1.77 -41.32 -14.73
N PHE A 56 2.46 -40.32 -14.16
CA PHE A 56 3.11 -40.46 -12.85
C PHE A 56 2.07 -40.70 -11.74
N ASP A 57 2.33 -41.67 -10.86
CA ASP A 57 1.45 -42.00 -9.73
C ASP A 57 1.67 -41.04 -8.56
N ASP A 58 0.76 -40.07 -8.43
CA ASP A 58 0.69 -39.13 -7.31
C ASP A 58 -0.44 -39.49 -6.31
N SER A 59 -0.91 -40.74 -6.29
CA SER A 59 -2.02 -41.17 -5.42
C SER A 59 -1.73 -40.99 -3.93
N GLN A 60 -0.46 -41.11 -3.52
CA GLN A 60 -0.01 -40.95 -2.13
C GLN A 60 0.35 -39.50 -1.75
N TRP A 61 0.26 -38.55 -2.69
CA TRP A 61 0.58 -37.15 -2.43
C TRP A 61 -0.51 -36.47 -1.62
N LYS A 62 -0.13 -35.44 -0.86
CA LYS A 62 -1.07 -34.66 -0.05
C LYS A 62 -1.86 -33.72 -0.96
N ASN A 63 -3.14 -33.49 -0.65
CA ASN A 63 -3.93 -32.48 -1.36
C ASN A 63 -3.45 -31.07 -0.97
N LEU A 64 -3.54 -30.14 -1.91
CA LEU A 64 -3.26 -28.72 -1.74
C LEU A 64 -4.41 -27.91 -2.33
N LYS A 65 -5.03 -27.06 -1.52
CA LYS A 65 -5.98 -26.04 -1.99
C LYS A 65 -5.24 -24.79 -2.43
N LEU A 66 -5.85 -24.01 -3.32
CA LEU A 66 -5.32 -22.68 -3.63
C LEU A 66 -5.28 -21.82 -2.37
N ASP A 67 -4.20 -21.04 -2.23
CA ASP A 67 -3.88 -20.17 -1.09
C ASP A 67 -3.74 -20.88 0.28
N GLU A 68 -3.73 -22.22 0.31
CA GLU A 68 -3.45 -22.98 1.53
C GLU A 68 -1.98 -22.87 1.93
N ARG A 69 -1.73 -22.42 3.16
CA ARG A 69 -0.38 -22.29 3.73
C ARG A 69 0.20 -23.64 4.11
N ILE A 70 1.28 -24.04 3.45
CA ILE A 70 2.13 -25.17 3.84
C ILE A 70 3.54 -24.68 4.19
N PHE A 71 4.29 -25.46 4.96
CA PHE A 71 5.61 -25.03 5.49
C PHE A 71 6.81 -25.90 5.06
N PRO A 72 6.95 -26.33 3.78
CA PRO A 72 8.22 -26.84 3.28
C PRO A 72 9.11 -25.72 2.71
N ASP A 73 10.43 -25.93 2.75
CA ASP A 73 11.40 -25.08 2.01
C ASP A 73 11.24 -25.25 0.49
N SER A 74 10.80 -26.42 0.03
CA SER A 74 10.53 -26.69 -1.38
C SER A 74 9.62 -27.91 -1.52
N CYS A 75 8.78 -27.91 -2.54
CA CYS A 75 7.95 -29.08 -2.86
C CYS A 75 7.63 -29.18 -4.35
N TRP A 76 7.31 -30.40 -4.78
CA TRP A 76 6.60 -30.60 -6.04
C TRP A 76 5.12 -30.37 -5.84
N ILE A 77 4.49 -29.70 -6.80
CA ILE A 77 3.04 -29.52 -6.92
C ILE A 77 2.64 -30.02 -8.31
N ARG A 78 1.65 -30.92 -8.39
CA ARG A 78 1.29 -31.60 -9.63
C ARG A 78 -0.22 -31.68 -9.82
N LYS A 79 -0.64 -31.65 -11.08
CA LYS A 79 -2.00 -32.02 -11.49
C LYS A 79 -2.08 -32.49 -12.94
N GLU A 80 -2.86 -33.55 -13.17
CA GLU A 80 -3.40 -33.86 -14.50
C GLU A 80 -4.72 -33.08 -14.68
N ILE A 81 -4.74 -32.20 -15.68
CA ILE A 81 -5.86 -31.33 -16.01
C ILE A 81 -6.58 -31.94 -17.21
N ILE A 82 -7.85 -32.26 -17.05
CA ILE A 82 -8.74 -32.57 -18.17
C ILE A 82 -9.33 -31.25 -18.63
N LEU A 83 -9.00 -30.82 -19.85
CA LEU A 83 -9.47 -29.55 -20.38
C LEU A 83 -10.99 -29.60 -20.57
N PRO A 84 -11.75 -28.65 -19.99
CA PRO A 84 -13.20 -28.67 -20.02
C PRO A 84 -13.72 -28.43 -21.44
N GLU A 85 -14.96 -28.83 -21.73
CA GLU A 85 -15.56 -28.54 -23.04
C GLU A 85 -15.67 -27.04 -23.32
N ARG A 86 -15.90 -26.24 -22.28
CA ARG A 86 -16.08 -24.79 -22.36
C ARG A 86 -15.35 -24.07 -21.23
N ILE A 87 -14.86 -22.88 -21.53
CA ILE A 87 -14.41 -21.87 -20.55
C ILE A 87 -15.16 -20.59 -20.86
N LEU A 88 -15.80 -19.98 -19.86
CA LEU A 88 -16.64 -18.80 -20.05
C LEU A 88 -17.70 -18.99 -21.17
N GLY A 89 -18.28 -20.20 -21.23
CA GLY A 89 -19.29 -20.54 -22.24
C GLY A 89 -18.78 -20.76 -23.66
N LYS A 90 -17.53 -20.38 -23.97
CA LYS A 90 -16.88 -20.63 -25.27
C LYS A 90 -16.28 -22.02 -25.30
N THR A 91 -16.51 -22.75 -26.38
CA THR A 91 -15.82 -24.02 -26.62
C THR A 91 -14.32 -23.76 -26.69
N ILE A 92 -13.53 -24.53 -25.94
CA ILE A 92 -12.08 -24.35 -25.95
C ILE A 92 -11.54 -24.67 -27.35
N SER A 93 -10.76 -23.74 -27.90
CA SER A 93 -10.10 -23.88 -29.19
C SER A 93 -8.92 -22.92 -29.27
N GLY A 94 -7.97 -23.23 -30.15
CA GLY A 94 -6.76 -22.40 -30.32
C GLY A 94 -5.78 -22.53 -29.16
N ARG A 95 -4.96 -21.48 -28.99
CA ARG A 95 -3.90 -21.46 -27.98
C ARG A 95 -4.48 -21.22 -26.59
N MET A 96 -3.98 -21.98 -25.62
CA MET A 96 -4.35 -21.86 -24.21
C MET A 96 -3.12 -21.53 -23.37
N LYS A 97 -3.29 -20.58 -22.44
CA LYS A 97 -2.29 -20.18 -21.46
C LYS A 97 -2.64 -20.74 -20.08
N PHE A 98 -1.61 -21.02 -19.29
CA PHE A 98 -1.67 -21.35 -17.89
C PHE A 98 -1.02 -20.22 -17.08
N LEU A 99 -1.79 -19.59 -16.19
CA LEU A 99 -1.32 -18.59 -15.25
C LEU A 99 -1.12 -19.25 -13.90
N VAL A 100 0.07 -19.10 -13.33
CA VAL A 100 0.45 -19.70 -12.05
C VAL A 100 1.05 -18.64 -11.14
N SER A 101 0.81 -18.76 -9.84
CA SER A 101 1.50 -17.96 -8.84
C SER A 101 1.85 -18.83 -7.64
N VAL A 102 3.08 -18.73 -7.16
CA VAL A 102 3.55 -19.39 -5.93
C VAL A 102 4.31 -18.37 -5.09
N ASP A 103 4.32 -18.55 -3.77
CA ASP A 103 5.22 -17.75 -2.93
C ASP A 103 6.68 -17.96 -3.39
N ASP A 104 7.43 -16.85 -3.42
CA ASP A 104 8.82 -16.72 -3.88
C ASP A 104 9.06 -17.03 -5.36
N TYR A 105 9.26 -18.30 -5.74
CA TYR A 105 9.51 -18.68 -7.13
C TYR A 105 9.29 -20.16 -7.41
N GLY A 106 9.22 -20.51 -8.70
CA GLY A 106 9.07 -21.89 -9.14
C GLY A 106 9.67 -22.22 -10.50
N TYR A 107 9.66 -23.50 -10.82
CA TYR A 107 9.99 -24.04 -12.14
C TYR A 107 8.81 -24.84 -12.67
N MET A 108 8.51 -24.68 -13.96
CA MET A 108 7.31 -25.24 -14.58
C MET A 108 7.65 -26.35 -15.59
N TRP A 109 6.84 -27.41 -15.59
CA TRP A 109 6.81 -28.45 -16.61
C TRP A 109 5.39 -28.69 -17.09
N ILE A 110 5.26 -28.89 -18.41
CA ILE A 110 4.00 -29.24 -19.07
C ILE A 110 4.26 -30.49 -19.91
N ASP A 111 3.54 -31.57 -19.62
CA ASP A 111 3.69 -32.89 -20.25
C ASP A 111 5.16 -33.38 -20.32
N GLY A 112 5.92 -33.16 -19.24
CA GLY A 112 7.33 -33.52 -19.13
C GLY A 112 8.31 -32.55 -19.79
N VAL A 113 7.82 -31.51 -20.49
CA VAL A 113 8.66 -30.48 -21.12
C VAL A 113 8.86 -29.32 -20.15
N SER A 114 10.12 -29.03 -19.81
CA SER A 114 10.47 -27.87 -19.00
C SER A 114 10.11 -26.57 -19.71
N LYS A 115 9.40 -25.69 -19.01
CA LYS A 115 9.05 -24.34 -19.44
C LYS A 115 9.90 -23.27 -18.77
N GLY A 116 10.75 -23.66 -17.81
CA GLY A 116 11.72 -22.78 -17.17
C GLY A 116 11.24 -22.18 -15.84
N TYR A 117 12.03 -21.21 -15.39
CA TYR A 117 11.85 -20.47 -14.14
C TYR A 117 10.74 -19.42 -14.26
N PHE A 118 10.00 -19.22 -13.17
CA PHE A 118 9.15 -18.04 -12.96
C PHE A 118 9.32 -17.54 -11.51
N PRO A 119 9.23 -16.21 -11.28
CA PRO A 119 9.23 -15.64 -9.94
C PRO A 119 7.85 -15.85 -9.29
N TRP A 120 7.31 -14.87 -8.57
CA TRP A 120 5.98 -14.92 -7.96
C TRP A 120 4.87 -15.35 -8.93
N ASP A 121 4.93 -14.85 -10.17
CA ASP A 121 3.94 -15.09 -11.23
C ASP A 121 4.59 -15.73 -12.46
N GLY A 122 3.89 -16.68 -13.08
CA GLY A 122 4.28 -17.32 -14.34
C GLY A 122 3.11 -17.41 -15.32
N GLU A 123 3.41 -17.20 -16.60
CA GLU A 123 2.49 -17.40 -17.71
C GLU A 123 3.11 -18.37 -18.72
N PHE A 124 2.43 -19.48 -18.99
CA PHE A 124 2.96 -20.55 -19.83
C PHE A 124 1.95 -20.99 -20.88
N ILE A 125 2.42 -21.28 -22.11
CA ILE A 125 1.57 -21.88 -23.13
C ILE A 125 1.33 -23.34 -22.76
N LEU A 126 0.07 -23.67 -22.49
CA LEU A 126 -0.43 -24.99 -22.14
C LEU A 126 -0.43 -25.90 -23.38
N ALA A 127 -0.99 -25.41 -24.49
CA ALA A 127 -0.83 -25.95 -25.83
C ALA A 127 -1.18 -24.88 -26.88
N ASP A 128 -0.59 -24.97 -28.07
CA ASP A 128 -0.92 -24.10 -29.21
C ASP A 128 -2.29 -24.40 -29.84
N SER A 129 -2.81 -25.61 -29.63
CA SER A 129 -4.14 -26.01 -30.08
C SER A 129 -4.71 -27.03 -29.11
N VAL A 130 -5.66 -26.60 -28.28
CA VAL A 130 -6.36 -27.48 -27.33
C VAL A 130 -7.63 -28.09 -27.93
N LYS A 131 -8.02 -29.28 -27.44
CA LYS A 131 -9.33 -29.90 -27.69
C LYS A 131 -10.05 -30.20 -26.37
N PRO A 132 -11.39 -30.09 -26.32
CA PRO A 132 -12.19 -30.61 -25.21
C PRO A 132 -11.77 -32.04 -24.81
N GLY A 133 -11.64 -32.29 -23.51
CA GLY A 133 -11.28 -33.60 -22.96
C GLY A 133 -9.80 -33.98 -23.10
N GLN A 134 -8.98 -33.14 -23.74
CA GLN A 134 -7.53 -33.34 -23.76
C GLN A 134 -6.98 -33.30 -22.33
N LYS A 135 -6.11 -34.24 -22.01
CA LYS A 135 -5.37 -34.27 -20.75
C LYS A 135 -4.06 -33.53 -20.91
N VAL A 136 -3.75 -32.66 -19.96
CA VAL A 136 -2.45 -32.01 -19.85
C VAL A 136 -1.92 -32.15 -18.43
N THR A 137 -0.68 -32.58 -18.31
CA THR A 137 0.02 -32.71 -17.05
C THR A 137 0.80 -31.44 -16.74
N VAL A 138 0.55 -30.86 -15.58
CA VAL A 138 1.31 -29.72 -15.05
C VAL A 138 2.05 -30.16 -13.79
N ALA A 139 3.35 -29.87 -13.74
CA ALA A 139 4.18 -30.06 -12.56
C ALA A 139 4.97 -28.78 -12.27
N ILE A 140 5.00 -28.38 -11.01
CA ILE A 140 5.66 -27.18 -10.51
C ILE A 140 6.62 -27.61 -9.41
N LYS A 141 7.88 -27.21 -9.52
CA LYS A 141 8.82 -27.25 -8.40
C LYS A 141 8.79 -25.88 -7.73
N ALA A 142 8.06 -25.76 -6.64
CA ALA A 142 7.95 -24.51 -5.87
C ALA A 142 9.05 -24.47 -4.81
N ILE A 143 9.70 -23.31 -4.68
CA ILE A 143 10.82 -23.10 -3.75
C ILE A 143 10.49 -21.87 -2.90
N ASN A 144 10.63 -22.04 -1.59
CA ASN A 144 10.35 -21.04 -0.56
C ASN A 144 11.65 -20.75 0.21
N THR A 145 11.90 -19.47 0.41
CA THR A 145 13.09 -18.88 1.01
C THR A 145 12.79 -18.25 2.39
N GLY A 146 11.54 -18.34 2.85
CA GLY A 146 11.14 -18.01 4.22
C GLY A 146 9.63 -17.77 4.35
N GLY A 147 8.98 -18.39 5.34
CA GLY A 147 7.54 -18.25 5.58
C GLY A 147 6.71 -19.43 5.04
N PRO A 148 5.39 -19.28 4.86
CA PRO A 148 4.56 -20.31 4.25
C PRO A 148 4.72 -20.34 2.72
N LEU A 149 4.74 -21.53 2.12
CA LEU A 149 4.61 -21.76 0.68
C LEU A 149 3.13 -21.97 0.33
N ARG A 150 2.63 -21.28 -0.70
CA ARG A 150 1.28 -21.47 -1.24
C ARG A 150 1.32 -21.59 -2.76
N LEU A 151 0.36 -22.33 -3.32
CA LEU A 151 -0.08 -22.15 -4.70
C LEU A 151 -1.18 -21.10 -4.70
N ILE A 152 -0.82 -19.86 -5.02
CA ILE A 152 -1.70 -18.70 -4.91
C ILE A 152 -2.68 -18.68 -6.09
N ARG A 153 -2.19 -18.99 -7.29
CA ARG A 153 -2.99 -18.97 -8.53
C ARG A 153 -2.65 -20.18 -9.40
N ALA A 154 -3.67 -20.75 -10.02
CA ALA A 154 -3.53 -21.76 -11.06
C ALA A 154 -4.74 -21.71 -12.00
N GLN A 155 -4.60 -21.06 -13.16
CA GLN A 155 -5.71 -20.67 -14.01
C GLN A 155 -5.43 -20.96 -15.48
N ILE A 156 -6.47 -21.29 -16.24
CA ILE A 156 -6.41 -21.43 -17.70
C ILE A 156 -7.08 -20.26 -18.41
N GLN A 157 -6.47 -19.82 -19.50
CA GLN A 157 -6.97 -18.69 -20.29
C GLN A 157 -6.93 -19.02 -21.78
N THR A 158 -7.99 -18.72 -22.52
CA THR A 158 -8.10 -18.93 -23.97
C THR A 158 -8.07 -17.61 -24.73
N GLU A 159 -7.53 -17.64 -25.96
CA GLU A 159 -7.60 -16.50 -26.88
C GLU A 159 -9.07 -16.11 -27.15
N GLY A 160 -9.38 -14.81 -27.05
CA GLY A 160 -10.74 -14.28 -27.25
C GLY A 160 -11.69 -14.37 -26.05
N SER A 161 -11.24 -14.80 -24.87
CA SER A 161 -12.02 -14.75 -23.62
C SER A 161 -11.74 -13.51 -22.76
N ALA A 162 -10.70 -12.74 -23.08
CA ALA A 162 -10.22 -11.62 -22.27
C ALA A 162 -11.28 -10.52 -22.06
N GLU A 163 -12.00 -10.09 -23.11
CA GLU A 163 -13.03 -9.06 -22.99
C GLU A 163 -14.21 -9.50 -22.12
N LEU A 164 -14.71 -10.72 -22.32
CA LEU A 164 -15.79 -11.27 -21.49
C LEU A 164 -15.35 -11.49 -20.05
N ARG A 165 -14.10 -11.90 -19.84
CA ARG A 165 -13.52 -12.06 -18.51
C ARG A 165 -13.42 -10.71 -17.80
N GLN A 166 -12.88 -9.70 -18.46
CA GLN A 166 -12.81 -8.34 -17.93
C GLN A 166 -14.20 -7.80 -17.60
N LEU A 167 -15.18 -7.99 -18.48
CA LEU A 167 -16.58 -7.63 -18.24
C LEU A 167 -17.13 -8.27 -16.95
N ILE A 168 -16.85 -9.56 -16.74
CA ILE A 168 -17.28 -10.29 -15.54
C ILE A 168 -16.54 -9.79 -14.30
N GLU A 169 -15.22 -9.62 -14.38
CA GLU A 169 -14.39 -9.11 -13.27
C GLU A 169 -14.82 -7.69 -12.84
N ASP A 170 -15.07 -6.80 -13.80
CA ASP A 170 -15.54 -5.42 -13.55
C ASP A 170 -16.95 -5.40 -12.93
N PHE A 171 -17.83 -6.27 -13.41
CA PHE A 171 -19.17 -6.40 -12.87
C PHE A 171 -19.14 -6.97 -11.44
N SER A 172 -18.39 -8.06 -11.20
CA SER A 172 -18.16 -8.66 -9.88
C SER A 172 -17.59 -7.63 -8.90
N LEU A 173 -16.58 -6.87 -9.32
CA LEU A 173 -16.00 -5.80 -8.52
C LEU A 173 -17.04 -4.72 -8.20
N SER A 174 -17.80 -4.26 -9.19
CA SER A 174 -18.83 -3.23 -9.02
C SER A 174 -19.88 -3.62 -7.98
N ILE A 175 -20.42 -4.84 -8.03
CA ILE A 175 -21.43 -5.28 -7.06
C ILE A 175 -20.84 -5.52 -5.67
N ARG A 176 -19.58 -5.99 -5.57
CA ARG A 176 -18.86 -6.07 -4.29
C ARG A 176 -18.64 -4.69 -3.68
N VAL A 177 -18.24 -3.72 -4.49
CA VAL A 177 -18.06 -2.32 -4.09
C VAL A 177 -19.37 -1.73 -3.63
N GLY A 178 -20.46 -1.96 -4.36
CA GLY A 178 -21.80 -1.56 -3.94
C GLY A 178 -22.18 -2.15 -2.58
N GLN A 179 -21.99 -3.45 -2.38
CA GLN A 179 -22.27 -4.10 -1.10
C GLN A 179 -21.42 -3.54 0.03
N LYS A 180 -20.11 -3.35 -0.18
CA LYS A 180 -19.22 -2.77 0.83
C LYS A 180 -19.60 -1.34 1.15
N LEU A 181 -19.86 -0.53 0.13
CA LEU A 181 -20.39 0.83 0.28
C LEU A 181 -21.85 0.86 0.76
N LEU A 182 -22.49 -0.24 1.10
CA LEU A 182 -23.79 -0.21 1.77
C LEU A 182 -23.76 -0.91 3.13
N SER A 183 -22.60 -1.47 3.51
CA SER A 183 -22.42 -2.07 4.82
C SER A 183 -22.41 -1.01 5.92
N LEU A 184 -22.78 -1.45 7.11
CA LEU A 184 -22.73 -0.71 8.36
C LEU A 184 -21.49 -1.13 9.17
N ASP A 185 -20.42 -1.49 8.47
CA ASP A 185 -19.19 -1.95 9.10
C ASP A 185 -18.51 -0.79 9.82
N THR A 186 -18.23 -0.98 11.10
CA THR A 186 -17.49 -0.01 11.94
C THR A 186 -16.07 -0.47 12.26
N TYR A 187 -15.66 -1.62 11.71
CA TYR A 187 -14.35 -2.17 11.99
C TYR A 187 -13.23 -1.29 11.44
N GLN A 188 -12.07 -1.37 12.08
CA GLN A 188 -10.82 -0.79 11.63
C GLN A 188 -9.76 -1.88 11.51
N THR A 189 -8.88 -1.72 10.52
CA THR A 189 -7.74 -2.62 10.29
C THR A 189 -6.43 -1.86 10.34
N ASN A 190 -5.42 -2.50 10.91
CA ASN A 190 -4.01 -2.16 10.70
C ASN A 190 -3.33 -3.34 9.94
N ALA A 191 -2.00 -3.36 9.86
CA ALA A 191 -1.27 -4.40 9.12
C ALA A 191 -1.45 -5.84 9.67
N ARG A 192 -1.83 -6.01 10.94
CA ARG A 192 -1.87 -7.31 11.63
C ARG A 192 -3.20 -7.65 12.28
N VAL A 193 -3.95 -6.62 12.68
CA VAL A 193 -5.13 -6.74 13.55
C VAL A 193 -6.33 -6.07 12.90
N LYS A 194 -7.48 -6.73 13.03
CA LYS A 194 -8.80 -6.19 12.73
C LYS A 194 -9.58 -6.09 14.02
N VAL A 195 -10.02 -4.88 14.38
CA VAL A 195 -10.84 -4.63 15.58
C VAL A 195 -12.12 -3.92 15.18
N ASP A 196 -13.17 -4.08 15.98
CA ASP A 196 -14.40 -3.34 15.79
C ASP A 196 -14.65 -2.43 17.00
N PRO A 197 -14.26 -1.15 16.92
CA PRO A 197 -14.45 -0.20 18.01
C PRO A 197 -15.91 0.22 18.18
N LYS A 198 -16.82 -0.17 17.26
CA LYS A 198 -18.23 0.25 17.25
C LYS A 198 -18.40 1.78 17.19
N ILE A 199 -17.40 2.47 16.64
CA ILE A 199 -17.46 3.92 16.37
C ILE A 199 -17.98 4.10 14.95
N ASP A 200 -19.14 4.75 14.84
CA ASP A 200 -19.71 5.14 13.55
C ASP A 200 -20.01 6.65 13.56
N LYS A 201 -19.22 7.41 12.80
CA LYS A 201 -19.42 8.84 12.54
C LYS A 201 -20.13 9.10 11.21
N SER A 202 -20.62 8.06 10.54
CA SER A 202 -21.42 8.18 9.31
C SER A 202 -22.56 9.17 9.52
N VAL A 203 -22.61 10.20 8.69
CA VAL A 203 -23.75 11.13 8.60
C VAL A 203 -24.82 10.62 7.62
N MET A 204 -24.57 9.47 6.98
CA MET A 204 -25.51 8.87 6.03
C MET A 204 -26.63 8.12 6.75
N ASP A 205 -27.85 8.18 6.18
CA ASP A 205 -29.01 7.48 6.73
C ASP A 205 -28.87 5.96 6.60
N SER A 206 -28.94 5.27 7.75
CA SER A 206 -28.85 3.81 7.82
C SER A 206 -30.03 3.11 7.16
N TRP A 207 -31.22 3.73 7.13
CA TRP A 207 -32.40 3.17 6.46
C TRP A 207 -32.27 3.26 4.94
N GLU A 208 -31.78 4.38 4.41
CA GLU A 208 -31.39 4.51 3.00
C GLU A 208 -30.34 3.45 2.62
N LYS A 209 -29.24 3.30 3.39
CA LYS A 209 -28.20 2.28 3.16
C LYS A 209 -28.81 0.87 3.09
N LYS A 210 -29.68 0.51 4.04
CA LYS A 210 -30.37 -0.80 4.06
C LYS A 210 -31.28 -1.00 2.86
N GLY A 211 -32.13 -0.01 2.53
CA GLY A 211 -33.06 -0.12 1.40
C GLY A 211 -32.35 -0.26 0.05
N ILE A 212 -31.25 0.48 -0.16
CA ILE A 212 -30.43 0.34 -1.38
C ILE A 212 -29.70 -1.02 -1.38
N ASN A 213 -29.26 -1.53 -0.23
CA ASN A 213 -28.65 -2.86 -0.16
C ASN A 213 -29.68 -3.97 -0.47
N GLU A 214 -30.90 -3.90 0.05
CA GLU A 214 -31.96 -4.85 -0.28
C GLU A 214 -32.27 -4.86 -1.79
N LEU A 215 -32.29 -3.69 -2.42
CA LEU A 215 -32.38 -3.57 -3.88
C LEU A 215 -31.21 -4.28 -4.56
N LEU A 216 -29.96 -4.03 -4.13
CA LEU A 216 -28.77 -4.68 -4.68
C LEU A 216 -28.89 -6.21 -4.56
N GLN A 217 -29.19 -6.72 -3.37
CA GLN A 217 -29.33 -8.16 -3.10
C GLN A 217 -30.44 -8.81 -3.93
N SER A 218 -31.55 -8.10 -4.18
CA SER A 218 -32.65 -8.60 -5.02
C SER A 218 -32.28 -8.60 -6.50
N VAL A 219 -31.72 -7.51 -7.00
CA VAL A 219 -31.47 -7.30 -8.44
C VAL A 219 -30.38 -8.23 -8.97
N VAL A 220 -29.32 -8.50 -8.20
CA VAL A 220 -28.22 -9.39 -8.66
C VAL A 220 -28.68 -10.82 -8.94
N THR A 221 -29.79 -11.28 -8.33
CA THR A 221 -30.36 -12.61 -8.62
C THR A 221 -30.90 -12.74 -10.05
N LYS A 222 -31.05 -11.63 -10.78
CA LYS A 222 -31.53 -11.60 -12.17
C LYS A 222 -30.42 -11.83 -13.20
N VAL A 223 -29.15 -11.93 -12.78
CA VAL A 223 -28.05 -12.28 -13.68
C VAL A 223 -28.20 -13.73 -14.15
N ASP A 224 -28.22 -13.94 -15.46
CA ASP A 224 -28.46 -15.26 -16.06
C ASP A 224 -27.15 -16.05 -16.19
N VAL A 225 -26.60 -16.49 -15.04
CA VAL A 225 -25.35 -17.26 -15.00
C VAL A 225 -25.47 -18.59 -15.75
N ASP A 226 -26.67 -19.18 -15.78
CA ASP A 226 -26.93 -20.40 -16.55
C ASP A 226 -26.78 -20.16 -18.07
N ALA A 227 -27.12 -18.98 -18.59
CA ALA A 227 -26.81 -18.63 -19.98
C ALA A 227 -25.30 -18.67 -20.24
N LEU A 228 -24.47 -18.15 -19.33
CA LEU A 228 -23.01 -18.23 -19.44
C LEU A 228 -22.51 -19.68 -19.44
N LYS A 229 -22.96 -20.50 -18.47
CA LYS A 229 -22.60 -21.93 -18.39
C LYS A 229 -22.96 -22.71 -19.65
N ASN A 230 -24.10 -22.38 -20.27
CA ASN A 230 -24.59 -23.01 -21.49
C ASN A 230 -24.06 -22.38 -22.78
N GLY A 231 -23.12 -21.42 -22.70
CA GLY A 231 -22.51 -20.78 -23.88
C GLY A 231 -23.39 -19.78 -24.62
N ARG A 232 -24.49 -19.31 -24.02
CA ARG A 232 -25.37 -18.26 -24.55
C ARG A 232 -24.89 -16.88 -24.10
N ILE A 233 -23.74 -16.45 -24.62
CA ILE A 233 -23.04 -15.24 -24.18
C ILE A 233 -23.90 -13.98 -24.36
N ASP A 234 -24.57 -13.81 -25.50
CA ASP A 234 -25.42 -12.63 -25.76
C ASP A 234 -26.54 -12.47 -24.72
N ARG A 235 -27.13 -13.61 -24.31
CA ARG A 235 -28.19 -13.63 -23.28
C ARG A 235 -27.62 -13.29 -21.90
N PHE A 236 -26.43 -13.80 -21.57
CA PHE A 236 -25.74 -13.44 -20.33
C PHE A 236 -25.41 -11.95 -20.30
N THR A 237 -24.79 -11.42 -21.35
CA THR A 237 -24.45 -9.98 -21.45
C THR A 237 -25.69 -9.10 -21.36
N ALA A 238 -26.78 -9.44 -22.06
CA ALA A 238 -28.05 -8.72 -21.95
C ALA A 238 -28.63 -8.74 -20.52
N SER A 239 -28.42 -9.83 -19.77
CA SER A 239 -28.81 -9.90 -18.36
C SER A 239 -27.98 -8.95 -17.48
N LEU A 240 -26.67 -8.83 -17.75
CA LEU A 240 -25.81 -7.86 -17.06
C LEU A 240 -26.25 -6.42 -17.33
N ASP A 241 -26.58 -6.07 -18.58
CA ASP A 241 -27.02 -4.72 -18.94
C ASP A 241 -28.37 -4.34 -18.33
N SER A 242 -29.29 -5.30 -18.25
CA SER A 242 -30.56 -5.15 -17.52
C SER A 242 -30.32 -4.89 -16.03
N VAL A 243 -29.44 -5.69 -15.40
CA VAL A 243 -29.07 -5.54 -13.99
C VAL A 243 -28.37 -4.20 -13.73
N ARG A 244 -27.42 -3.78 -14.58
CA ARG A 244 -26.76 -2.47 -14.51
C ARG A 244 -27.76 -1.31 -14.49
N THR A 245 -28.79 -1.40 -15.32
CA THR A 245 -29.86 -0.39 -15.37
C THR A 245 -30.63 -0.33 -14.04
N LEU A 246 -30.95 -1.49 -13.47
CA LEU A 246 -31.64 -1.58 -12.18
C LEU A 246 -30.76 -1.16 -10.99
N LEU A 247 -29.43 -1.29 -11.10
CA LEU A 247 -28.47 -0.90 -10.06
C LEU A 247 -28.05 0.58 -10.10
N LYS A 248 -28.66 1.43 -10.94
CA LYS A 248 -28.38 2.88 -10.96
C LYS A 248 -28.52 3.57 -9.59
N PRO A 249 -29.46 3.19 -8.69
CA PRO A 249 -29.47 3.72 -7.33
C PRO A 249 -28.20 3.39 -6.53
N VAL A 250 -27.66 2.18 -6.66
CA VAL A 250 -26.39 1.76 -6.03
C VAL A 250 -25.21 2.54 -6.60
N SER A 251 -25.16 2.69 -7.92
CA SER A 251 -24.15 3.50 -8.60
C SER A 251 -24.16 4.95 -8.11
N ARG A 252 -25.34 5.61 -8.06
CA ARG A 252 -25.47 6.98 -7.54
C ARG A 252 -25.04 7.10 -6.08
N PHE A 253 -25.33 6.08 -5.26
CA PHE A 253 -24.87 6.04 -3.87
C PHE A 253 -23.34 5.94 -3.80
N ALA A 254 -22.72 5.06 -4.59
CA ALA A 254 -21.26 4.91 -4.64
C ALA A 254 -20.55 6.21 -5.04
N LYS A 255 -21.14 7.00 -5.95
CA LYS A 255 -20.60 8.30 -6.39
C LYS A 255 -20.70 9.42 -5.33
N ARG A 256 -21.27 9.16 -4.15
CA ARG A 256 -21.15 10.06 -2.97
C ARG A 256 -19.80 9.93 -2.27
N PHE A 257 -19.05 8.87 -2.56
CA PHE A 257 -17.68 8.64 -2.09
C PHE A 257 -16.68 9.12 -3.14
N THR A 258 -15.52 9.57 -2.69
CA THR A 258 -14.42 10.00 -3.56
C THR A 258 -13.11 9.40 -3.07
N LEU A 259 -12.34 8.83 -4.00
CA LEU A 259 -10.94 8.47 -3.79
C LEU A 259 -10.07 9.56 -4.42
N TYR A 260 -9.27 10.22 -3.59
CA TYR A 260 -8.37 11.30 -4.01
C TYR A 260 -6.94 10.78 -4.05
N PHE A 261 -6.36 10.69 -5.24
CA PHE A 261 -5.03 10.10 -5.46
C PHE A 261 -3.95 11.18 -5.47
N ASP A 262 -3.01 11.07 -4.53
CA ASP A 262 -1.77 11.86 -4.50
C ASP A 262 -0.58 10.94 -4.76
N SER A 263 0.27 11.33 -5.70
CA SER A 263 1.39 10.52 -6.14
C SER A 263 2.66 10.90 -5.39
N ASN A 264 3.43 9.90 -4.96
CA ASN A 264 4.71 10.13 -4.29
C ASN A 264 5.69 8.98 -4.56
N ALA A 265 6.95 9.19 -4.19
CA ALA A 265 7.92 8.12 -4.03
C ALA A 265 8.55 8.25 -2.64
N HIS A 266 8.33 7.24 -1.80
CA HIS A 266 9.15 7.06 -0.62
C HIS A 266 10.53 6.59 -1.06
N ILE A 267 11.59 7.28 -0.62
CA ILE A 267 12.97 6.97 -0.99
C ILE A 267 13.81 7.03 0.27
N ASP A 268 14.41 5.90 0.65
CA ASP A 268 15.28 5.86 1.82
C ASP A 268 16.65 6.46 1.53
N ALA A 269 17.06 7.41 2.36
CA ALA A 269 18.31 8.14 2.20
C ALA A 269 19.52 7.20 2.20
N ALA A 270 19.45 6.16 3.04
CA ALA A 270 20.32 4.98 3.03
C ALA A 270 19.66 3.88 3.88
N TRP A 271 19.59 2.64 3.37
CA TRP A 271 19.03 1.50 4.10
C TRP A 271 19.75 0.20 3.73
N LEU A 272 19.29 -0.50 2.69
CA LEU A 272 19.97 -1.67 2.11
C LEU A 272 21.00 -1.30 1.04
N TRP A 273 21.16 0.00 0.82
CA TRP A 273 22.06 0.66 -0.12
C TRP A 273 22.65 1.90 0.56
N ARG A 274 23.72 2.43 -0.02
CA ARG A 274 24.45 3.60 0.49
C ARG A 274 23.88 4.89 -0.13
N GLU A 275 24.13 6.04 0.50
CA GLU A 275 23.70 7.37 0.02
C GLU A 275 23.99 7.60 -1.47
N LYS A 276 25.16 7.18 -1.95
CA LYS A 276 25.58 7.38 -3.35
C LYS A 276 24.66 6.70 -4.35
N GLU A 277 24.08 5.56 -3.99
CA GLU A 277 23.08 4.88 -4.81
C GLU A 277 21.75 5.63 -4.78
N THR A 278 21.32 6.08 -3.60
CA THR A 278 20.11 6.90 -3.44
C THR A 278 20.12 8.17 -4.29
N ILE A 279 21.29 8.80 -4.44
CA ILE A 279 21.45 9.97 -5.32
C ILE A 279 21.03 9.64 -6.77
N GLU A 280 21.47 8.49 -7.30
CA GLU A 280 21.09 8.03 -8.64
C GLU A 280 19.62 7.58 -8.70
N VAL A 281 19.11 6.94 -7.64
CA VAL A 281 17.69 6.59 -7.49
C VAL A 281 16.80 7.84 -7.57
N CYS A 282 17.14 8.90 -6.83
CA CYS A 282 16.45 10.18 -6.88
C CYS A 282 16.47 10.75 -8.30
N LYS A 283 17.65 10.79 -8.95
CA LYS A 283 17.79 11.26 -10.33
C LYS A 283 16.86 10.50 -11.29
N ASN A 284 16.88 9.17 -11.22
CA ASN A 284 16.10 8.31 -12.11
C ASN A 284 14.59 8.41 -11.84
N THR A 285 14.19 8.44 -10.57
CA THR A 285 12.78 8.61 -10.15
C THR A 285 12.25 9.95 -10.63
N PHE A 286 12.98 11.05 -10.43
CA PHE A 286 12.54 12.38 -10.83
C PHE A 286 12.48 12.52 -12.36
N ALA A 287 13.41 11.89 -13.09
CA ALA A 287 13.37 11.83 -14.54
C ALA A 287 12.13 11.07 -15.05
N SER A 288 11.77 9.95 -14.42
CA SER A 288 10.54 9.20 -14.73
C SER A 288 9.29 10.05 -14.49
N VAL A 289 9.22 10.73 -13.34
CA VAL A 289 8.13 11.65 -13.00
C VAL A 289 7.97 12.75 -14.05
N PHE A 290 9.05 13.32 -14.57
CA PHE A 290 8.96 14.31 -15.65
C PHE A 290 8.37 13.71 -16.93
N ASN A 291 8.78 12.51 -17.31
CA ASN A 291 8.21 11.83 -18.48
C ASN A 291 6.71 11.57 -18.32
N MET A 292 6.25 11.31 -17.09
CA MET A 292 4.82 11.20 -16.78
C MET A 292 4.13 12.55 -16.87
N MET A 293 4.74 13.61 -16.32
CA MET A 293 4.18 14.97 -16.39
C MET A 293 4.04 15.48 -17.83
N ASP A 294 4.95 15.09 -18.72
CA ASP A 294 4.90 15.42 -20.15
C ASP A 294 3.77 14.68 -20.86
N GLN A 295 3.43 13.46 -20.43
CA GLN A 295 2.36 12.64 -21.01
C GLN A 295 0.98 12.91 -20.41
N ARG A 296 0.91 13.39 -19.15
CA ARG A 296 -0.32 13.57 -18.39
C ARG A 296 -0.38 14.98 -17.80
N PRO A 297 -1.05 15.95 -18.45
CA PRO A 297 -1.11 17.33 -17.96
C PRO A 297 -1.75 17.48 -16.57
N ASP A 298 -2.65 16.56 -16.21
CA ASP A 298 -3.36 16.47 -14.94
C ASP A 298 -2.53 15.87 -13.80
N PHE A 299 -1.37 15.29 -14.10
CA PHE A 299 -0.54 14.60 -13.13
C PHE A 299 0.25 15.56 -12.23
N THR A 300 0.17 15.33 -10.92
CA THR A 300 0.91 16.01 -9.85
C THR A 300 1.76 15.02 -9.07
N TYR A 301 2.89 15.48 -8.54
CA TYR A 301 3.83 14.66 -7.77
C TYR A 301 4.28 15.35 -6.48
N THR A 302 4.31 14.61 -5.38
CA THR A 302 4.66 15.08 -4.05
C THR A 302 5.98 14.48 -3.58
N GLN A 303 6.91 15.31 -3.11
CA GLN A 303 8.26 14.85 -2.70
C GLN A 303 8.78 15.57 -1.46
N SER A 304 9.20 14.78 -0.47
CA SER A 304 9.82 15.20 0.79
C SER A 304 11.36 15.28 0.71
N ALA A 305 11.98 15.57 1.85
CA ALA A 305 13.43 15.60 2.11
C ALA A 305 14.25 16.64 1.30
N ALA A 306 14.66 17.74 1.96
CA ALA A 306 15.45 18.79 1.31
C ALA A 306 16.83 18.34 0.80
N ALA A 307 17.44 17.33 1.44
CA ALA A 307 18.71 16.77 1.02
C ALA A 307 18.67 16.27 -0.43
N TYR A 308 17.54 15.69 -0.86
CA TYR A 308 17.40 15.12 -2.20
C TYR A 308 17.42 16.20 -3.26
N TYR A 309 16.79 17.34 -2.97
CA TYR A 309 16.82 18.51 -3.83
C TYR A 309 18.21 19.15 -3.86
N GLU A 310 18.94 19.17 -2.75
CA GLU A 310 20.32 19.69 -2.72
C GLU A 310 21.27 18.80 -3.53
N TRP A 311 21.10 17.48 -3.50
CA TRP A 311 21.84 16.57 -4.39
C TRP A 311 21.55 16.87 -5.85
N MET A 312 20.28 17.05 -6.23
CA MET A 312 19.93 17.40 -7.61
C MET A 312 20.51 18.76 -8.01
N GLU A 313 20.46 19.76 -7.12
CA GLU A 313 21.08 21.08 -7.38
C GLU A 313 22.57 20.95 -7.67
N LYS A 314 23.30 20.20 -6.84
CA LYS A 314 24.77 20.10 -6.91
C LYS A 314 25.27 19.17 -8.01
N LEU A 315 24.58 18.05 -8.25
CA LEU A 315 25.07 16.95 -9.09
C LEU A 315 24.33 16.83 -10.43
N TYR A 316 23.05 17.22 -10.50
CA TYR A 316 22.23 17.14 -11.72
C TYR A 316 21.44 18.43 -11.95
N PRO A 317 22.11 19.57 -12.19
CA PRO A 317 21.48 20.89 -12.25
C PRO A 317 20.34 21.00 -13.28
N ASP A 318 20.37 20.19 -14.34
CA ASP A 318 19.28 20.16 -15.33
C ASP A 318 18.01 19.48 -14.81
N ILE A 319 18.14 18.43 -13.98
CA ILE A 319 17.02 17.85 -13.24
C ILE A 319 16.48 18.89 -12.26
N PHE A 320 17.35 19.58 -11.53
CA PHE A 320 16.94 20.61 -10.57
C PHE A 320 16.18 21.79 -11.22
N LYS A 321 16.63 22.28 -12.38
CA LYS A 321 15.90 23.31 -13.14
C LYS A 321 14.50 22.84 -13.55
N LYS A 322 14.34 21.57 -13.93
CA LYS A 322 13.02 20.99 -14.22
C LYS A 322 12.16 20.94 -12.97
N ILE A 323 12.70 20.56 -11.81
CA ILE A 323 11.99 20.63 -10.53
C ILE A 323 11.49 22.06 -10.29
N GLN A 324 12.37 23.07 -10.39
CA GLN A 324 11.98 24.48 -10.21
C GLN A 324 10.83 24.90 -11.13
N GLN A 325 10.85 24.46 -12.40
CA GLN A 325 9.77 24.74 -13.33
C GLN A 325 8.47 24.04 -12.90
N ARG A 326 8.51 22.75 -12.57
CA ARG A 326 7.32 21.99 -12.18
C ARG A 326 6.71 22.44 -10.84
N VAL A 327 7.53 22.98 -9.93
CA VAL A 327 7.05 23.65 -8.71
C VAL A 327 6.29 24.93 -9.07
N LYS A 328 6.82 25.76 -9.98
CA LYS A 328 6.12 26.97 -10.45
C LYS A 328 4.82 26.66 -11.19
N ASP A 329 4.80 25.54 -11.94
CA ASP A 329 3.61 25.06 -12.64
C ASP A 329 2.54 24.51 -11.66
N GLY A 330 2.86 24.35 -10.37
CA GLY A 330 1.97 23.75 -9.37
C GLY A 330 1.82 22.23 -9.51
N ARG A 331 2.72 21.58 -10.26
CA ARG A 331 2.66 20.15 -10.57
C ARG A 331 3.62 19.30 -9.75
N TRP A 332 4.61 19.94 -9.12
CA TRP A 332 5.52 19.34 -8.16
C TRP A 332 5.31 19.96 -6.78
N GLU A 333 4.72 19.20 -5.86
CA GLU A 333 4.50 19.61 -4.48
C GLU A 333 5.74 19.31 -3.62
N VAL A 334 6.24 20.35 -2.96
CA VAL A 334 7.35 20.25 -2.01
C VAL A 334 6.77 20.10 -0.61
N ILE A 335 7.06 18.98 0.05
CA ILE A 335 6.47 18.62 1.35
C ILE A 335 7.52 18.23 2.39
N GLY A 336 7.08 17.92 3.62
CA GLY A 336 7.94 17.45 4.71
C GLY A 336 8.53 18.58 5.53
N GLY A 337 9.23 19.50 4.86
CA GLY A 337 9.86 20.64 5.53
C GLY A 337 11.00 20.24 6.47
N MET A 338 11.57 19.04 6.29
CA MET A 338 12.69 18.50 7.06
C MET A 338 13.88 18.14 6.15
N TRP A 339 15.09 18.13 6.71
CA TRP A 339 16.32 17.91 5.93
C TRP A 339 16.34 16.56 5.23
N VAL A 340 16.05 15.51 5.98
CA VAL A 340 15.63 14.18 5.52
C VAL A 340 14.34 13.82 6.26
N GLU A 341 13.83 12.60 6.11
CA GLU A 341 12.78 12.07 6.99
C GLU A 341 13.43 11.39 8.20
N PRO A 342 13.54 12.06 9.37
CA PRO A 342 14.34 11.54 10.47
C PRO A 342 13.62 10.46 11.27
N ASP A 343 14.38 9.70 12.05
CA ASP A 343 13.83 9.04 13.23
C ASP A 343 13.22 10.09 14.16
N CYS A 344 12.03 9.83 14.67
CA CYS A 344 11.27 10.82 15.43
C CYS A 344 11.36 10.65 16.95
N ASN A 345 12.23 9.77 17.47
CA ASN A 345 12.30 9.49 18.90
C ASN A 345 13.67 9.82 19.52
N ILE A 346 14.76 9.53 18.81
CA ILE A 346 16.13 9.64 19.32
C ILE A 346 16.70 11.06 19.21
N PRO A 347 16.49 11.83 18.11
CA PRO A 347 17.07 13.17 17.97
C PRO A 347 16.67 14.12 19.10
N GLY A 348 17.62 14.97 19.52
CA GLY A 348 17.36 16.04 20.47
C GLY A 348 16.46 17.15 19.90
N GLY A 349 15.88 17.97 20.79
CA GLY A 349 15.01 19.07 20.37
C GLY A 349 15.68 20.12 19.47
N GLU A 350 16.99 20.39 19.67
CA GLU A 350 17.73 21.28 18.77
C GLU A 350 17.85 20.67 17.37
N SER A 351 18.12 19.37 17.25
CA SER A 351 18.16 18.67 15.96
C SER A 351 16.82 18.76 15.23
N TRP A 352 15.69 18.60 15.95
CA TRP A 352 14.35 18.83 15.41
C TRP A 352 14.17 20.24 14.86
N ALA A 353 14.56 21.27 15.63
CA ALA A 353 14.52 22.64 15.18
C ALA A 353 15.41 22.86 13.94
N ARG A 354 16.58 22.20 13.87
CA ARG A 354 17.51 22.30 12.75
C ARG A 354 17.03 21.57 11.49
N HIS A 355 16.38 20.41 11.61
CA HIS A 355 15.70 19.74 10.49
C HIS A 355 14.75 20.70 9.80
N LEU A 356 13.88 21.36 10.58
CA LEU A 356 12.89 22.31 10.08
C LEU A 356 13.54 23.58 9.53
N LEU A 357 14.51 24.14 10.25
CA LEU A 357 15.19 25.38 9.86
C LEU A 357 15.90 25.25 8.51
N TYR A 358 16.76 24.23 8.36
CA TYR A 358 17.59 24.10 7.16
C TYR A 358 16.75 23.74 5.94
N ALA A 359 15.78 22.84 6.08
CA ALA A 359 14.93 22.44 4.96
C ALA A 359 13.99 23.57 4.52
N LYS A 360 13.26 24.21 5.44
CA LYS A 360 12.36 25.32 5.07
C LYS A 360 13.13 26.50 4.49
N ARG A 361 14.32 26.81 5.01
CA ARG A 361 15.20 27.84 4.43
C ARG A 361 15.62 27.45 3.01
N TYR A 362 16.06 26.22 2.80
CA TYR A 362 16.47 25.72 1.49
C TYR A 362 15.32 25.82 0.48
N PHE A 363 14.15 25.28 0.80
CA PHE A 363 12.98 25.31 -0.09
C PHE A 363 12.51 26.73 -0.41
N LYS A 364 12.49 27.62 0.58
CA LYS A 364 12.15 29.03 0.35
C LYS A 364 13.15 29.72 -0.58
N GLN A 365 14.45 29.51 -0.37
CA GLN A 365 15.51 30.17 -1.14
C GLN A 365 15.62 29.64 -2.57
N LYS A 366 15.50 28.32 -2.74
CA LYS A 366 15.80 27.67 -4.02
C LYS A 366 14.57 27.42 -4.89
N LEU A 367 13.41 27.21 -4.27
CA LEU A 367 12.17 26.89 -4.97
C LEU A 367 11.06 27.93 -4.77
N GLY A 368 11.26 28.91 -3.88
CA GLY A 368 10.22 29.89 -3.50
C GLY A 368 9.08 29.28 -2.68
N ALA A 369 9.21 28.03 -2.25
CA ALA A 369 8.14 27.27 -1.58
C ALA A 369 8.13 27.53 -0.06
N ASN A 370 6.97 27.86 0.48
CA ASN A 370 6.73 27.87 1.93
C ASN A 370 6.07 26.55 2.33
N VAL A 371 6.87 25.57 2.77
CA VAL A 371 6.35 24.24 3.12
C VAL A 371 5.47 24.30 4.37
N LYS A 372 4.21 23.87 4.24
CA LYS A 372 3.17 23.93 5.27
C LYS A 372 2.75 22.58 5.83
N ILE A 373 3.27 21.49 5.31
CA ILE A 373 2.85 20.15 5.66
C ILE A 373 4.08 19.33 6.04
N GLY A 374 4.07 18.79 7.24
CA GLY A 374 5.03 17.81 7.72
C GLY A 374 4.70 16.44 7.14
N TRP A 375 5.73 15.69 6.78
CA TRP A 375 5.63 14.41 6.08
C TRP A 375 6.73 13.50 6.58
N ASN A 376 6.36 12.44 7.28
CA ASN A 376 7.28 11.41 7.72
C ASN A 376 6.52 10.09 7.88
N PRO A 377 6.21 9.40 6.76
CA PRO A 377 5.40 8.21 6.77
C PRO A 377 6.05 7.03 7.49
N ASP A 378 7.39 6.94 7.51
CA ASP A 378 8.09 5.69 7.81
C ASP A 378 8.91 5.66 9.12
N SER A 379 8.98 6.77 9.86
CA SER A 379 9.64 6.79 11.17
C SER A 379 9.02 5.80 12.17
N PHE A 380 9.88 5.17 12.99
CA PHE A 380 9.50 4.13 13.95
C PHE A 380 8.92 4.69 15.26
N GLY A 381 7.75 5.32 15.16
CA GLY A 381 7.08 6.05 16.24
C GLY A 381 7.33 7.55 16.17
N TYR A 382 6.55 8.35 16.92
CA TYR A 382 6.63 9.81 16.89
C TYR A 382 6.40 10.44 18.27
N ASN A 383 7.42 11.17 18.75
CA ASN A 383 7.40 11.77 20.08
C ASN A 383 6.30 12.84 20.27
N TRP A 384 5.78 12.95 21.49
CA TRP A 384 4.66 13.83 21.86
C TRP A 384 4.93 15.34 21.69
N ASN A 385 6.19 15.79 21.60
CA ASN A 385 6.53 17.21 21.44
C ASN A 385 6.53 17.69 19.97
N MET A 386 6.34 16.80 18.99
CA MET A 386 6.37 17.17 17.57
C MET A 386 5.36 18.24 17.16
N PRO A 387 4.09 18.25 17.64
CA PRO A 387 3.14 19.33 17.32
C PRO A 387 3.68 20.73 17.65
N MET A 388 4.38 20.89 18.78
CA MET A 388 5.04 22.13 19.16
C MET A 388 6.09 22.56 18.12
N PHE A 389 7.01 21.66 17.73
CA PHE A 389 8.05 21.99 16.75
C PHE A 389 7.45 22.39 15.40
N TYR A 390 6.45 21.65 14.93
CA TYR A 390 5.78 21.97 13.68
C TYR A 390 5.04 23.31 13.74
N SER A 391 4.29 23.56 14.82
CA SER A 391 3.58 24.83 15.05
C SER A 391 4.55 26.03 15.04
N GLN A 392 5.66 25.94 15.77
CA GLN A 392 6.69 26.99 15.81
C GLN A 392 7.38 27.21 14.45
N ALA A 393 7.50 26.15 13.64
CA ALA A 393 8.00 26.25 12.28
C ALA A 393 6.93 26.73 11.27
N GLY A 394 5.68 26.96 11.69
CA GLY A 394 4.57 27.35 10.83
C GLY A 394 4.16 26.25 9.85
N ILE A 395 4.22 24.99 10.28
CA ILE A 395 3.65 23.82 9.60
C ILE A 395 2.25 23.58 10.20
N ASP A 396 1.26 23.42 9.33
CA ASP A 396 -0.15 23.46 9.69
C ASP A 396 -0.80 22.07 9.71
N ALA A 397 -0.14 21.05 9.12
CA ALA A 397 -0.62 19.68 9.07
C ALA A 397 0.53 18.66 9.04
N PHE A 398 0.25 17.44 9.49
CA PHE A 398 1.22 16.33 9.54
C PHE A 398 0.64 15.05 8.92
N ILE A 399 1.42 14.40 8.07
CA ILE A 399 1.09 13.12 7.42
C ILE A 399 2.11 12.05 7.85
N THR A 400 1.62 10.91 8.33
CA THR A 400 2.41 9.78 8.84
C THR A 400 1.66 8.46 8.60
N GLN A 401 2.34 7.31 8.49
CA GLN A 401 1.68 6.01 8.29
C GLN A 401 2.14 4.90 9.25
N LYS A 402 3.38 4.93 9.77
CA LYS A 402 4.00 3.76 10.42
C LYS A 402 3.24 3.20 11.62
N ILE A 403 2.41 4.00 12.30
CA ILE A 403 1.52 3.53 13.38
C ILE A 403 0.54 2.44 12.91
N GLY A 404 0.32 2.31 11.60
CA GLY A 404 -0.46 1.25 10.98
C GLY A 404 0.16 -0.14 11.16
N TRP A 405 1.38 -0.20 11.68
CA TRP A 405 2.15 -1.42 11.91
C TRP A 405 2.20 -1.82 13.39
N ASN A 406 1.39 -1.20 14.25
CA ASN A 406 1.21 -1.68 15.62
C ASN A 406 0.83 -3.17 15.62
N ASP A 407 1.46 -3.94 16.51
CA ASP A 407 1.28 -5.39 16.54
C ASP A 407 0.01 -5.84 17.26
N THR A 408 -0.47 -5.03 18.21
CA THR A 408 -1.56 -5.39 19.10
C THR A 408 -2.74 -4.44 18.94
N ASN A 409 -2.52 -3.12 18.98
CA ASN A 409 -3.60 -2.13 18.94
C ASN A 409 -3.74 -1.46 17.58
N VAL A 410 -4.99 -1.32 17.12
CA VAL A 410 -5.31 -0.48 15.96
C VAL A 410 -5.46 0.95 16.42
N PHE A 411 -4.65 1.86 15.90
CA PHE A 411 -4.77 3.29 16.22
C PHE A 411 -6.15 3.81 15.82
N PRO A 412 -6.87 4.53 16.72
CA PRO A 412 -8.31 4.71 16.58
C PRO A 412 -8.73 5.83 15.62
N HIS A 413 -7.81 6.63 15.08
CA HIS A 413 -8.14 7.85 14.34
C HIS A 413 -7.44 7.94 12.98
N ARG A 414 -8.17 8.39 11.96
CA ARG A 414 -7.63 8.69 10.62
C ARG A 414 -7.43 10.19 10.38
N LEU A 415 -8.16 11.02 11.14
CA LEU A 415 -8.09 12.48 11.12
C LEU A 415 -8.27 12.99 12.55
N PHE A 416 -7.30 13.75 13.06
CA PHE A 416 -7.29 14.18 14.46
C PHE A 416 -6.43 15.44 14.66
N TRP A 417 -6.68 16.16 15.74
CA TRP A 417 -5.73 17.14 16.27
C TRP A 417 -4.70 16.41 17.12
N TRP A 418 -3.42 16.50 16.76
CA TRP A 418 -2.35 16.03 17.64
C TRP A 418 -1.87 17.18 18.51
N GLU A 419 -2.01 17.04 19.82
CA GLU A 419 -1.70 18.07 20.82
C GLU A 419 -0.46 17.68 21.62
N SER A 420 0.53 18.58 21.68
CA SER A 420 1.71 18.43 22.53
C SER A 420 1.46 18.92 23.97
N PRO A 421 2.34 18.61 24.94
CA PRO A 421 2.16 19.00 26.35
C PRO A 421 2.01 20.51 26.60
N ASP A 422 2.51 21.35 25.70
CA ASP A 422 2.37 22.82 25.77
C ASP A 422 1.02 23.33 25.22
N GLY A 423 0.16 22.43 24.73
CA GLY A 423 -1.13 22.75 24.10
C GLY A 423 -1.05 23.11 22.62
N SER A 424 0.15 23.10 22.01
CA SER A 424 0.28 23.30 20.56
C SER A 424 -0.41 22.14 19.82
N ARG A 425 -1.18 22.46 18.77
CA ARG A 425 -1.92 21.47 17.97
C ARG A 425 -1.49 21.49 16.52
N ILE A 426 -1.47 20.31 15.91
CA ILE A 426 -1.33 20.13 14.46
C ILE A 426 -2.43 19.23 13.92
N LEU A 427 -2.94 19.55 12.72
CA LEU A 427 -3.91 18.69 12.04
C LEU A 427 -3.17 17.47 11.50
N SER A 428 -3.52 16.28 11.96
CA SER A 428 -2.87 15.05 11.55
C SER A 428 -3.81 14.21 10.69
N TYR A 429 -3.31 13.76 9.53
CA TYR A 429 -3.99 12.81 8.67
C TYR A 429 -3.16 11.53 8.58
N PHE A 430 -3.84 10.41 8.82
CA PHE A 430 -3.23 9.09 8.94
C PHE A 430 -3.76 8.19 7.82
N PRO A 431 -3.12 8.18 6.63
CA PRO A 431 -3.51 7.34 5.51
C PRO A 431 -3.41 5.86 5.85
N PHE A 432 -4.08 5.03 5.05
CA PHE A 432 -3.98 3.57 5.18
C PHE A 432 -2.64 3.03 4.68
N ASP A 433 -1.98 3.77 3.79
CA ASP A 433 -0.73 3.41 3.15
C ASP A 433 0.08 4.66 2.81
N TYR A 434 1.40 4.54 2.71
CA TYR A 434 2.26 5.64 2.24
C TYR A 434 2.71 5.47 0.79
N VAL A 435 2.64 4.24 0.26
CA VAL A 435 2.80 3.92 -1.15
C VAL A 435 1.82 2.83 -1.53
N ASN A 436 1.14 2.95 -2.67
CA ASN A 436 0.17 1.96 -3.12
C ASN A 436 0.24 1.78 -4.63
N GLU A 437 0.32 0.52 -5.08
CA GLU A 437 0.45 0.20 -6.51
C GLU A 437 -0.88 0.09 -7.26
N ILE A 438 -2.01 0.27 -6.56
CA ILE A 438 -3.38 0.20 -7.12
C ILE A 438 -3.68 -1.19 -7.72
N THR A 439 -3.18 -2.25 -7.09
CA THR A 439 -3.41 -3.64 -7.51
C THR A 439 -4.70 -4.25 -6.95
N ASP A 440 -5.21 -3.73 -5.84
CA ASP A 440 -6.44 -4.19 -5.18
C ASP A 440 -7.48 -3.05 -5.07
N PRO A 441 -8.31 -2.86 -6.10
CA PRO A 441 -9.30 -1.79 -6.12
C PRO A 441 -10.44 -2.00 -5.11
N TYR A 442 -10.70 -3.23 -4.67
CA TYR A 442 -11.71 -3.48 -3.63
C TYR A 442 -11.21 -3.03 -2.26
N ARG A 443 -9.92 -3.23 -1.95
CA ARG A 443 -9.31 -2.77 -0.70
C ARG A 443 -9.37 -1.26 -0.54
N LEU A 444 -9.24 -0.49 -1.61
CA LEU A 444 -9.40 0.98 -1.56
C LEU A 444 -10.82 1.38 -1.10
N VAL A 445 -11.84 0.63 -1.55
CA VAL A 445 -13.23 0.84 -1.13
C VAL A 445 -13.45 0.38 0.30
N ASP A 446 -12.81 -0.71 0.72
CA ASP A 446 -12.83 -1.16 2.11
C ASP A 446 -12.30 -0.07 3.04
N TRP A 447 -11.14 0.50 2.71
CA TRP A 447 -10.55 1.62 3.42
C TRP A 447 -11.41 2.88 3.39
N SER A 448 -12.01 3.21 2.25
CA SER A 448 -12.94 4.35 2.14
C SER A 448 -14.14 4.19 3.08
N ARG A 449 -14.64 2.96 3.26
CA ARG A 449 -15.67 2.67 4.25
C ARG A 449 -15.20 2.87 5.68
N GLN A 450 -14.04 2.32 6.02
CA GLN A 450 -13.45 2.50 7.35
C GLN A 450 -13.18 3.97 7.66
N PHE A 451 -12.72 4.73 6.67
CA PHE A 451 -12.49 6.18 6.78
C PHE A 451 -13.80 6.94 7.06
N GLU A 452 -14.87 6.63 6.31
CA GLU A 452 -16.17 7.25 6.51
C GLU A 452 -16.78 6.93 7.87
N ALA A 453 -16.74 5.68 8.31
CA ALA A 453 -17.18 5.32 9.66
C ALA A 453 -16.32 6.02 10.75
N ASN A 454 -15.01 6.20 10.51
CA ASN A 454 -14.11 6.83 11.49
C ASN A 454 -14.24 8.36 11.59
N THR A 455 -14.54 9.01 10.47
CA THR A 455 -14.44 10.48 10.33
C THR A 455 -15.75 11.17 9.96
N GLY A 456 -16.72 10.45 9.41
CA GLY A 456 -17.94 10.99 8.80
C GLY A 456 -17.74 11.57 7.39
N LEU A 457 -16.50 11.58 6.88
CA LEU A 457 -16.14 12.14 5.58
C LEU A 457 -16.11 11.07 4.49
N THR A 458 -16.47 11.45 3.26
CA THR A 458 -16.61 10.51 2.14
C THR A 458 -15.50 10.61 1.09
N LYS A 459 -14.58 11.57 1.25
CA LYS A 459 -13.42 11.75 0.38
C LYS A 459 -12.16 11.35 1.13
N MET A 460 -11.50 10.29 0.67
CA MET A 460 -10.30 9.73 1.29
C MET A 460 -9.09 9.92 0.37
N MET A 461 -8.00 10.46 0.91
CA MET A 461 -6.72 10.54 0.19
C MET A 461 -5.98 9.21 0.23
N ILE A 462 -5.52 8.78 -0.94
CA ILE A 462 -4.66 7.61 -1.16
C ILE A 462 -3.32 8.10 -1.68
N LEU A 463 -2.26 7.65 -1.02
CA LEU A 463 -0.89 7.86 -1.45
C LEU A 463 -0.49 6.70 -2.35
N PHE A 464 -0.08 6.98 -3.59
CA PHE A 464 0.24 5.94 -4.57
C PHE A 464 1.62 6.12 -5.19
N GLY A 465 2.24 5.00 -5.56
CA GLY A 465 3.62 4.91 -6.04
C GLY A 465 4.31 3.62 -5.58
N VAL A 466 5.57 3.45 -5.98
CA VAL A 466 6.52 2.48 -5.42
C VAL A 466 7.45 3.21 -4.45
N GLY A 467 7.75 2.57 -3.33
CA GLY A 467 8.53 3.14 -2.23
C GLY A 467 9.87 2.46 -1.95
N ASP A 468 10.43 2.84 -0.81
CA ASP A 468 11.68 2.38 -0.19
C ASP A 468 12.92 2.66 -1.06
N HIS A 469 13.07 2.02 -2.21
CA HIS A 469 14.18 2.25 -3.15
C HIS A 469 13.81 3.16 -4.34
N GLY A 470 12.76 3.98 -4.19
CA GLY A 470 12.23 4.84 -5.25
C GLY A 470 11.43 4.11 -6.31
N GLY A 471 11.51 4.59 -7.56
CA GLY A 471 10.63 4.16 -8.66
C GLY A 471 9.38 5.04 -8.78
N GLY A 472 8.71 5.32 -7.66
CA GLY A 472 7.60 6.25 -7.59
C GLY A 472 6.37 5.79 -8.39
N PRO A 473 5.50 6.72 -8.82
CA PRO A 473 4.32 6.37 -9.62
C PRO A 473 4.72 5.94 -11.05
N SER A 474 3.83 5.20 -11.71
CA SER A 474 4.02 4.76 -13.10
C SER A 474 2.79 5.02 -13.97
N LEU A 475 2.97 5.04 -15.30
CA LEU A 475 1.85 5.17 -16.24
C LEU A 475 0.91 3.96 -16.17
N GLU A 476 1.43 2.79 -15.81
CA GLU A 476 0.59 1.61 -15.59
C GLU A 476 -0.35 1.82 -14.40
N MET A 477 0.17 2.36 -13.28
CA MET A 477 -0.67 2.71 -12.13
C MET A 477 -1.73 3.74 -12.49
N LEU A 478 -1.37 4.80 -13.23
CA LEU A 478 -2.34 5.79 -13.72
C LEU A 478 -3.41 5.12 -14.61
N GLY A 479 -3.01 4.19 -15.48
CA GLY A 479 -3.95 3.41 -16.28
C GLY A 479 -4.88 2.55 -15.43
N ARG A 480 -4.38 1.93 -14.34
CA ARG A 480 -5.22 1.21 -13.36
C ARG A 480 -6.23 2.16 -12.71
N ILE A 481 -5.80 3.36 -12.28
CA ILE A 481 -6.68 4.38 -11.67
C ILE A 481 -7.74 4.87 -12.67
N ASP A 482 -7.35 5.13 -13.93
CA ASP A 482 -8.28 5.57 -14.96
C ASP A 482 -9.37 4.53 -15.23
N ARG A 483 -9.01 3.23 -15.27
CA ARG A 483 -10.00 2.14 -15.40
C ARG A 483 -11.03 2.10 -14.26
N LEU A 484 -10.69 2.58 -13.06
CA LEU A 484 -11.66 2.66 -11.95
C LEU A 484 -12.82 3.61 -12.26
N LYS A 485 -12.62 4.59 -13.15
CA LYS A 485 -13.66 5.54 -13.58
C LYS A 485 -14.73 4.86 -14.45
N ASP A 486 -14.35 3.78 -15.14
CA ASP A 486 -15.22 3.05 -16.07
C ASP A 486 -16.12 2.02 -15.37
N LEU A 487 -15.86 1.72 -14.08
CA LEU A 487 -16.67 0.81 -13.29
C LEU A 487 -18.07 1.38 -13.01
N ASP A 488 -19.09 0.54 -13.19
CA ASP A 488 -20.51 0.92 -13.02
C ASP A 488 -20.82 1.43 -11.61
N ILE A 489 -20.23 0.78 -10.61
CA ILE A 489 -20.43 1.09 -9.19
C ILE A 489 -19.05 1.20 -8.55
N TYR A 490 -18.57 2.43 -8.46
CA TYR A 490 -17.31 2.77 -7.82
C TYR A 490 -17.33 4.23 -7.35
N PRO A 491 -16.57 4.60 -6.30
CA PRO A 491 -16.38 6.00 -5.93
C PRO A 491 -15.99 6.91 -7.10
N MET A 492 -16.16 8.21 -6.91
CA MET A 492 -15.53 9.23 -7.77
C MET A 492 -14.01 9.15 -7.62
N ILE A 493 -13.30 9.47 -8.70
CA ILE A 493 -11.83 9.44 -8.75
C ILE A 493 -11.35 10.86 -9.01
N GLU A 494 -10.49 11.36 -8.12
CA GLU A 494 -9.83 12.66 -8.25
C GLU A 494 -8.32 12.50 -8.10
N HIS A 495 -7.57 13.44 -8.67
CA HIS A 495 -6.13 13.55 -8.53
C HIS A 495 -5.77 14.94 -8.03
N GLY A 496 -4.67 15.03 -7.28
CA GLY A 496 -4.07 16.31 -6.96
C GLY A 496 -3.00 16.17 -5.89
N THR A 497 -2.73 17.28 -5.19
CA THR A 497 -1.69 17.33 -4.17
C THR A 497 -2.25 17.19 -2.77
N THR A 498 -1.40 16.91 -1.78
CA THR A 498 -1.80 16.87 -0.38
C THR A 498 -2.28 18.24 0.10
N ALA A 499 -1.68 19.35 -0.34
CA ALA A 499 -2.15 20.69 0.05
C ALA A 499 -3.59 20.97 -0.40
N ALA A 500 -3.96 20.57 -1.62
CA ALA A 500 -5.32 20.75 -2.11
C ALA A 500 -6.33 19.88 -1.35
N TYR A 501 -5.95 18.65 -0.98
CA TYR A 501 -6.78 17.79 -0.14
C TYR A 501 -6.95 18.36 1.28
N LEU A 502 -5.88 18.88 1.89
CA LEU A 502 -5.95 19.50 3.22
C LEU A 502 -6.75 20.80 3.21
N ALA A 503 -6.74 21.56 2.10
CA ALA A 503 -7.62 22.72 1.94
C ALA A 503 -9.09 22.27 1.95
N TRP A 504 -9.43 21.25 1.16
CA TRP A 504 -10.77 20.65 1.18
C TRP A 504 -11.19 20.16 2.58
N LEU A 505 -10.28 19.50 3.31
CA LEU A 505 -10.54 19.03 4.68
C LEU A 505 -10.87 20.19 5.63
N LYS A 506 -10.11 21.29 5.57
CA LYS A 506 -10.34 22.47 6.40
C LYS A 506 -11.72 23.10 6.15
N ASP A 507 -12.21 23.01 4.92
CA ASP A 507 -13.55 23.50 4.54
C ASP A 507 -14.70 22.62 5.05
N GLN A 508 -14.44 21.39 5.54
CA GLN A 508 -15.49 20.50 6.07
C GLN A 508 -15.92 20.84 7.50
N GLY A 509 -15.21 21.75 8.17
CA GLY A 509 -15.41 22.03 9.60
C GLY A 509 -14.71 20.99 10.47
N LEU A 510 -13.62 21.40 11.12
CA LEU A 510 -12.75 20.51 11.90
C LEU A 510 -12.91 20.69 13.43
N SER A 511 -14.04 21.24 13.89
CA SER A 511 -14.27 21.51 15.32
C SER A 511 -14.41 20.24 16.14
N ASP A 512 -14.96 19.18 15.55
CA ASP A 512 -15.41 17.97 16.26
C ASP A 512 -14.52 16.74 15.99
N ILE A 513 -13.37 16.93 15.34
CA ILE A 513 -12.40 15.84 15.16
C ILE A 513 -11.70 15.54 16.50
N PRO A 514 -11.31 14.27 16.76
CA PRO A 514 -10.73 13.88 18.03
C PRO A 514 -9.39 14.56 18.28
N VAL A 515 -9.03 14.72 19.55
CA VAL A 515 -7.70 15.17 19.97
C VAL A 515 -6.93 13.96 20.47
N TRP A 516 -5.75 13.72 19.90
CA TRP A 516 -4.75 12.80 20.45
C TRP A 516 -3.72 13.65 21.21
N ASN A 517 -3.56 13.40 22.51
CA ASN A 517 -2.67 14.16 23.38
C ASN A 517 -1.66 13.24 24.06
N ASP A 518 -1.09 12.33 23.28
CA ASP A 518 -0.02 11.42 23.72
C ASP A 518 0.99 11.23 22.57
N GLU A 519 2.03 10.45 22.80
CA GLU A 519 2.91 9.92 21.77
C GLU A 519 2.10 9.15 20.72
N LEU A 520 2.51 9.22 19.45
CA LEU A 520 2.11 8.21 18.47
C LEU A 520 3.08 7.04 18.62
N TYR A 521 2.81 6.22 19.63
CA TYR A 521 3.66 5.10 20.01
C TYR A 521 3.52 3.94 19.01
N LEU A 522 4.66 3.51 18.47
CA LEU A 522 4.75 2.33 17.61
C LEU A 522 5.07 1.09 18.46
N GLU A 523 4.16 0.12 18.47
CA GLU A 523 4.31 -1.14 19.23
C GLU A 523 5.28 -2.13 18.57
N TYR A 524 5.80 -1.77 17.40
CA TYR A 524 6.73 -2.57 16.60
C TYR A 524 8.12 -1.94 16.55
N HIS A 525 9.12 -2.68 16.06
CA HIS A 525 10.50 -2.21 15.87
C HIS A 525 11.25 -1.72 17.13
N GLN A 526 10.80 -2.00 18.36
CA GLN A 526 11.43 -1.49 19.59
C GLN A 526 12.94 -1.79 19.76
N GLY A 527 13.46 -2.82 19.07
CA GLY A 527 14.90 -3.12 19.03
C GLY A 527 15.76 -1.98 18.47
N THR A 528 15.17 -1.10 17.66
CA THR A 528 15.83 0.08 17.07
C THR A 528 16.35 1.07 18.11
N TYR A 529 15.79 1.08 19.32
CA TYR A 529 16.28 1.95 20.39
C TYR A 529 17.63 1.51 20.98
N THR A 530 18.04 0.25 20.77
CA THR A 530 19.26 -0.32 21.38
C THR A 530 20.32 -0.78 20.38
N THR A 531 19.92 -1.24 19.19
CA THR A 531 20.87 -1.63 18.14
C THR A 531 21.76 -0.45 17.73
N GLN A 532 22.93 -0.73 17.17
CA GLN A 532 23.90 0.28 16.72
C GLN A 532 24.20 1.36 17.79
N ALA A 533 24.49 0.94 19.02
CA ALA A 533 24.77 1.83 20.14
C ALA A 533 25.90 2.85 19.86
N LYS A 534 26.90 2.49 19.05
CA LYS A 534 27.96 3.42 18.62
C LYS A 534 27.40 4.58 17.79
N MET A 535 26.50 4.30 16.85
CA MET A 535 25.83 5.31 16.03
C MET A 535 25.06 6.31 16.92
N LYS A 536 24.27 5.79 17.87
CA LYS A 536 23.52 6.60 18.83
C LYS A 536 24.42 7.48 19.71
N LYS A 537 25.56 6.93 20.15
CA LYS A 537 26.59 7.68 20.89
C LYS A 537 27.20 8.80 20.03
N PHE A 538 27.53 8.52 18.77
CA PHE A 538 28.08 9.52 17.85
C PHE A 538 27.06 10.63 17.56
N ASN A 539 25.79 10.29 17.33
CA ASN A 539 24.72 11.28 17.20
C ASN A 539 24.67 12.20 18.42
N ARG A 540 24.52 11.65 19.63
CA ARG A 540 24.40 12.47 20.86
C ARG A 540 25.65 13.31 21.11
N THR A 541 26.83 12.76 20.84
CA THR A 541 28.10 13.49 20.98
C THR A 541 28.18 14.66 19.99
N SER A 542 27.79 14.43 18.74
CA SER A 542 27.75 15.44 17.68
C SER A 542 26.76 16.56 17.99
N GLU A 543 25.55 16.22 18.46
CA GLU A 543 24.55 17.21 18.90
C GLU A 543 25.09 18.14 19.98
N VAL A 544 25.75 17.57 21.00
CA VAL A 544 26.34 18.34 22.10
C VAL A 544 27.50 19.21 21.60
N LEU A 545 28.41 18.65 20.79
CA LEU A 545 29.57 19.37 20.29
C LEU A 545 29.18 20.51 19.35
N LEU A 546 28.31 20.27 18.36
CA LEU A 546 27.84 21.31 17.44
C LEU A 546 27.11 22.43 18.17
N THR A 547 26.21 22.08 19.09
CA THR A 547 25.46 23.07 19.87
C THR A 547 26.40 23.90 20.75
N ASN A 548 27.38 23.29 21.41
CA ASN A 548 28.35 24.02 22.23
C ASN A 548 29.25 24.91 21.36
N ALA A 549 29.73 24.40 20.23
CA ALA A 549 30.58 25.15 19.32
C ALA A 549 29.85 26.38 18.75
N GLU A 550 28.57 26.24 18.36
CA GLU A 550 27.76 27.39 17.92
C GLU A 550 27.52 28.40 19.04
N LYS A 551 27.23 27.95 20.27
CA LYS A 551 27.06 28.85 21.44
C LYS A 551 28.31 29.69 21.67
N PHE A 552 29.47 29.04 21.76
CA PHE A 552 30.73 29.76 21.96
C PHE A 552 31.11 30.63 20.76
N SER A 553 30.87 30.18 19.53
CA SER A 553 31.11 31.00 18.35
C SER A 553 30.17 32.21 18.28
N SER A 554 28.93 32.08 18.74
CA SER A 554 27.98 33.20 18.82
C SER A 554 28.43 34.24 19.84
N ILE A 555 28.91 33.80 21.02
CA ILE A 555 29.51 34.69 22.03
C ILE A 555 30.76 35.36 21.47
N ALA A 556 31.66 34.61 20.83
CA ALA A 556 32.85 35.18 20.22
C ALA A 556 32.49 36.21 19.13
N ALA A 557 31.37 36.02 18.42
CA ALA A 557 30.92 36.94 17.39
C ALA A 557 30.46 38.29 17.97
N THR A 558 29.83 38.29 19.16
CA THR A 558 29.51 39.55 19.85
C THR A 558 30.75 40.30 20.34
N LEU A 559 31.89 39.62 20.44
CA LEU A 559 33.20 40.18 20.80
C LEU A 559 34.06 40.56 19.57
N GLY A 560 33.49 40.51 18.36
CA GLY A 560 34.15 41.00 17.13
C GLY A 560 34.82 39.94 16.27
N THR A 561 34.67 38.65 16.58
CA THR A 561 35.09 37.57 15.66
C THR A 561 34.00 37.26 14.62
N SER A 562 34.35 36.65 13.49
CA SER A 562 33.37 36.23 12.48
C SER A 562 32.72 34.90 12.85
N TYR A 563 31.38 34.84 12.84
CA TYR A 563 30.64 33.58 12.99
C TYR A 563 30.78 32.70 11.73
N ARG A 564 31.20 31.44 11.91
CA ARG A 564 31.48 30.48 10.83
C ARG A 564 30.20 29.81 10.32
N GLN A 565 29.29 30.61 9.76
CA GLN A 565 27.95 30.18 9.37
C GLN A 565 27.92 28.96 8.44
N GLU A 566 28.82 28.90 7.45
CA GLU A 566 28.86 27.82 6.47
C GLU A 566 29.38 26.51 7.07
N GLU A 567 30.44 26.57 7.89
CA GLU A 567 31.00 25.39 8.57
C GLU A 567 29.98 24.75 9.52
N PHE A 568 29.24 25.56 10.28
CA PHE A 568 28.17 25.04 11.14
C PHE A 568 26.99 24.49 10.34
N ALA A 569 26.61 25.14 9.24
CA ALA A 569 25.55 24.63 8.39
C ALA A 569 25.91 23.26 7.79
N ASP A 570 27.16 23.08 7.35
CA ASP A 570 27.66 21.80 6.85
C ASP A 570 27.66 20.73 7.94
N GLY A 571 28.23 21.02 9.12
CA GLY A 571 28.25 20.08 10.25
C GLY A 571 26.86 19.64 10.70
N TRP A 572 25.91 20.58 10.78
CA TRP A 572 24.52 20.24 11.08
C TRP A 572 23.88 19.40 9.98
N LYS A 573 24.03 19.75 8.70
CA LYS A 573 23.44 18.96 7.62
C LYS A 573 23.93 17.51 7.60
N LYS A 574 25.21 17.27 7.90
CA LYS A 574 25.79 15.93 8.06
C LYS A 574 25.16 15.18 9.23
N LEU A 575 25.06 15.82 10.40
CA LEU A 575 24.39 15.23 11.57
C LEU A 575 22.92 14.89 11.26
N LEU A 576 22.17 15.83 10.69
CA LEU A 576 20.75 15.65 10.36
C LEU A 576 20.53 14.57 9.29
N PHE A 577 21.44 14.44 8.32
CA PHE A 577 21.38 13.35 7.35
C PHE A 577 21.50 11.99 8.04
N ASN A 578 22.47 11.87 8.96
CA ASN A 578 22.68 10.67 9.78
C ASN A 578 21.53 10.37 10.77
N GLN A 579 20.57 11.30 10.93
CA GLN A 579 19.36 11.10 11.72
C GLN A 579 18.20 10.49 10.92
N PHE A 580 18.41 10.14 9.66
CA PHE A 580 17.44 9.41 8.83
C PHE A 580 16.89 8.16 9.54
N HIS A 581 15.61 7.85 9.31
CA HIS A 581 14.87 6.81 10.03
C HIS A 581 15.33 5.36 9.78
N ASP A 582 16.35 5.11 8.95
CA ASP A 582 17.04 3.80 8.90
C ASP A 582 18.51 3.83 9.33
N ILE A 583 19.12 5.01 9.39
CA ILE A 583 20.52 5.17 9.80
C ILE A 583 20.63 5.22 11.32
N LEU A 584 19.98 6.19 11.96
CA LEU A 584 20.05 6.39 13.42
C LEU A 584 19.44 5.24 14.25
N PRO A 585 18.26 4.70 13.90
CA PRO A 585 17.69 3.58 14.64
C PRO A 585 18.51 2.31 14.45
N GLY A 586 19.30 2.21 13.38
CA GLY A 586 20.22 1.10 13.19
C GLY A 586 19.59 -0.11 12.51
N SER A 587 18.83 0.12 11.44
CA SER A 587 18.16 -0.87 10.58
C SER A 587 18.78 -1.01 9.17
N SER A 588 19.88 -0.32 8.88
CA SER A 588 20.65 -0.38 7.63
C SER A 588 21.73 -1.47 7.57
N ILE A 589 22.33 -1.67 6.40
CA ILE A 589 23.51 -2.54 6.18
C ILE A 589 24.79 -1.98 6.82
N ARG A 590 25.82 -2.82 6.94
CA ARG A 590 27.12 -2.48 7.56
C ARG A 590 27.75 -1.23 6.95
N GLU A 591 27.73 -1.13 5.64
CA GLU A 591 28.40 -0.09 4.84
C GLU A 591 27.84 1.29 5.18
N VAL A 592 26.54 1.41 5.44
CA VAL A 592 25.89 2.66 5.85
C VAL A 592 26.45 3.16 7.18
N TYR A 593 26.73 2.29 8.14
CA TYR A 593 27.33 2.71 9.41
C TYR A 593 28.81 3.06 9.32
N ILE A 594 29.53 2.51 8.35
CA ILE A 594 30.91 2.93 8.06
C ILE A 594 30.87 4.38 7.55
N ASP A 595 29.99 4.68 6.60
CA ASP A 595 29.81 6.02 6.05
C ASP A 595 29.35 7.02 7.12
N ALA A 596 28.36 6.63 7.93
CA ALA A 596 27.86 7.48 9.01
C ALA A 596 28.95 7.77 10.07
N ALA A 597 29.80 6.79 10.38
CA ALA A 597 30.91 6.95 11.32
C ALA A 597 32.06 7.81 10.77
N GLU A 598 32.29 7.82 9.46
CA GLU A 598 33.25 8.74 8.82
C GLU A 598 32.72 10.18 8.79
N SER A 599 31.40 10.35 8.71
CA SER A 599 30.72 11.64 8.69
C SER A 599 30.66 12.32 10.07
N HIS A 600 30.60 11.54 11.16
CA HIS A 600 30.63 11.97 12.56
C HIS A 600 32.03 12.31 13.05
#